data_AF-A0A4S3M0S7-F1
#
_entry.id   AF-A0A4S3M0S7-F1
#
_cell.length_a   1.000
_cell.length_b   1.000
_cell.length_c   1.000
_cell.angle_alpha   90.00
_cell.angle_beta   90.00
_cell.angle_gamma   90.00
#
_symmetry.space_group_name_H-M   'P 1'
#
loop_
_entity.id
_entity.type
_entity.pdbx_description
1 polymer ?
#
loop_
_entity_poly.entity_id
_entity_poly.type
_entity_poly.pdbx_seq_one_letter_code
_entity_poly.pdbx_strand_id
1 'polypeptide(L)'
;MNGIKRWLIVLAGIPGFVWGQAEVFKGRVVDSVEVTQGTFLSYYLPVNYDEKSSWPVIYSFDPSGNSHKAVASFQDAAEKYGYIVLSCDAIKNGSYQENYKHARDLFEASETMFNLDTVNQFTAGFSGGGRLAMAIAGLSNDISGVISAGAGLSTASTNWLRNHPFIFIGISGNEDFNYTEVKMTERIFTALKYPIEIITFEGGHEWPPSEVIEKAVRDLSVLMFSRGKLKYTEEKLSEIWEEELTYNTTLQKKGHWVWAYKDLEKKRDWYAIYDRDNELKDMQRDIRRNKQYRSQRSEMKYVDEIEALYLQEYVDFLIEDIRAGELEALGYWDQELSQFDRSFTKSKKEAEKDMSVRIKSMLEVIALQAKTSLEEPEAFDQLLFINIFLTLLDDQDHGAYLEAVRLAVATGKYDVALYYTDKLLETGFKDIDRLRNYPGITLLRIQPEFGDVLLKYGFKPRF
;
A
#
# COMPACT_ATOMS: atom_id res chain seq x y z
N MET A 1 2.59 51.48 46.14
CA MET A 1 1.31 52.08 45.68
C MET A 1 1.00 51.49 44.32
N ASN A 2 -0.20 50.90 44.20
CA ASN A 2 -0.98 50.57 42.99
C ASN A 2 -0.30 49.62 41.98
N GLY A 3 -0.67 48.35 41.80
CA GLY A 3 -1.96 47.69 41.99
C GLY A 3 -2.72 47.63 40.67
N ILE A 4 -2.55 46.56 39.88
CA ILE A 4 -3.45 46.20 38.77
C ILE A 4 -3.78 44.71 38.83
N LYS A 5 -4.93 44.50 39.47
CA LYS A 5 -5.96 43.46 39.40
C LYS A 5 -5.68 42.16 38.63
N ARG A 6 -5.68 41.07 39.42
CA ARG A 6 -6.12 39.71 39.07
C ARG A 6 -7.47 39.75 38.35
N TRP A 7 -7.55 39.14 37.18
CA TRP A 7 -8.81 38.59 36.67
C TRP A 7 -8.90 37.13 37.10
N LEU A 8 -9.70 36.91 38.14
CA LEU A 8 -10.27 35.60 38.46
C LEU A 8 -11.30 35.30 37.37
N ILE A 9 -10.91 34.50 36.38
CA ILE A 9 -11.91 33.78 35.58
C ILE A 9 -12.23 32.52 36.39
N VAL A 10 -13.39 32.52 37.02
CA VAL A 10 -14.07 31.31 37.46
C VAL A 10 -14.43 30.57 36.17
N LEU A 11 -13.57 29.63 35.76
CA LEU A 11 -13.99 28.59 34.82
C LEU A 11 -15.00 27.74 35.58
N ALA A 12 -16.28 28.02 35.33
CA ALA A 12 -17.34 27.07 35.58
C ALA A 12 -16.90 25.74 34.97
N GLY A 13 -16.78 24.71 35.81
CA GLY A 13 -16.36 23.39 35.37
C GLY A 13 -17.20 22.96 34.18
N ILE A 14 -16.55 22.81 33.03
CA ILE A 14 -17.07 21.93 31.99
C ILE A 14 -17.20 20.57 32.67
N PRO A 15 -18.35 19.89 32.60
CA PRO A 15 -18.44 18.53 33.11
C PRO A 15 -17.35 17.76 32.40
N GLY A 16 -16.33 17.31 33.13
CA GLY A 16 -15.44 16.29 32.63
C GLY A 16 -16.35 15.15 32.19
N PHE A 17 -16.23 14.75 30.93
CA PHE A 17 -16.74 13.45 30.53
C PHE A 17 -15.98 12.45 31.40
N VAL A 18 -16.61 12.07 32.51
CA VAL A 18 -16.25 10.87 33.23
C VAL A 18 -16.63 9.78 32.25
N TRP A 19 -15.63 9.23 31.57
CA TRP A 19 -15.73 7.90 31.01
C TRP A 19 -16.14 7.00 32.19
N GLY A 20 -17.43 6.77 32.36
CA GLY A 20 -17.90 5.73 33.25
C GLY A 20 -17.27 4.46 32.72
N GLN A 21 -16.42 3.81 33.55
CA GLN A 21 -15.58 2.66 33.21
C GLN A 21 -16.14 1.89 32.01
N ALA A 22 -15.74 2.27 30.80
CA ALA A 22 -16.11 1.53 29.62
C ALA A 22 -15.45 0.18 29.80
N GLU A 23 -16.21 -0.91 29.64
CA GLU A 23 -15.67 -2.25 29.78
C GLU A 23 -14.55 -2.43 28.75
N VAL A 24 -13.30 -2.44 29.22
CA VAL A 24 -12.12 -2.55 28.37
C VAL A 24 -12.03 -3.98 27.87
N PHE A 25 -12.44 -4.22 26.62
CA PHE A 25 -12.37 -5.55 26.02
C PHE A 25 -10.96 -5.87 25.51
N LYS A 26 -10.56 -7.13 25.69
CA LYS A 26 -9.25 -7.69 25.32
C LYS A 26 -9.43 -8.90 24.40
N GLY A 27 -8.40 -9.24 23.62
CA GLY A 27 -8.40 -10.43 22.76
C GLY A 27 -9.34 -10.35 21.56
N ARG A 28 -9.89 -9.17 21.26
CA ARG A 28 -10.74 -8.91 20.10
C ARG A 28 -10.57 -7.46 19.64
N VAL A 29 -10.78 -7.23 18.35
CA VAL A 29 -10.89 -5.86 17.83
C VAL A 29 -12.17 -5.22 18.35
N VAL A 30 -12.03 -4.05 18.96
CA VAL A 30 -13.13 -3.19 19.37
C VAL A 30 -13.18 -2.02 18.40
N ASP A 31 -14.37 -1.65 17.96
CA ASP A 31 -14.59 -0.60 16.98
C ASP A 31 -15.65 0.40 17.49
N SER A 32 -15.76 1.54 16.80
CA SER A 32 -16.77 2.57 17.03
C SER A 32 -16.70 3.19 18.43
N VAL A 33 -15.51 3.29 19.01
CA VAL A 33 -15.33 3.99 20.28
C VAL A 33 -15.14 5.48 20.02
N GLU A 34 -16.12 6.27 20.44
CA GLU A 34 -16.16 7.72 20.18
C GLU A 34 -15.09 8.45 20.99
N VAL A 35 -14.22 9.21 20.31
CA VAL A 35 -13.15 10.01 20.94
C VAL A 35 -13.59 11.46 21.09
N THR A 36 -14.04 12.03 19.98
CA THR A 36 -14.64 13.37 19.87
C THR A 36 -15.87 13.24 18.99
N GLN A 37 -16.74 14.24 19.01
CA GLN A 37 -18.01 14.21 18.27
C GLN A 37 -17.78 13.84 16.79
N GLY A 38 -18.23 12.64 16.41
CA GLY A 38 -18.13 12.13 15.03
C GLY A 38 -16.76 11.56 14.62
N THR A 39 -15.84 11.33 15.56
CA THR A 39 -14.56 10.64 15.32
C THR A 39 -14.52 9.35 16.12
N PHE A 40 -14.35 8.22 15.45
CA PHE A 40 -14.38 6.90 16.08
C PHE A 40 -13.04 6.17 15.95
N LEU A 41 -12.64 5.56 17.05
CA LEU A 41 -11.43 4.75 17.11
C LEU A 41 -11.77 3.25 17.07
N SER A 42 -10.86 2.50 16.48
CA SER A 42 -10.76 1.05 16.63
C SER A 42 -9.51 0.72 17.44
N TYR A 43 -9.56 -0.32 18.27
CA TYR A 43 -8.41 -0.78 19.02
C TYR A 43 -8.35 -2.29 19.23
N TYR A 44 -7.15 -2.80 19.46
CA TYR A 44 -6.88 -4.15 19.93
C TYR A 44 -6.02 -4.10 21.18
N LEU A 45 -6.42 -4.84 22.21
CA LEU A 45 -5.63 -5.09 23.41
C LEU A 45 -5.33 -6.58 23.52
N PRO A 46 -4.07 -6.97 23.76
CA PRO A 46 -3.73 -8.36 23.99
C PRO A 46 -4.52 -8.98 25.15
N VAL A 47 -4.75 -10.30 25.15
CA VAL A 47 -5.49 -10.97 26.24
C VAL A 47 -4.81 -10.75 27.60
N ASN A 48 -3.49 -10.69 27.62
CA ASN A 48 -2.68 -10.44 28.81
C ASN A 48 -2.53 -8.95 29.17
N TYR A 49 -3.26 -8.04 28.51
CA TYR A 49 -3.23 -6.61 28.82
C TYR A 49 -3.54 -6.34 30.30
N ASP A 50 -2.74 -5.49 30.93
CA ASP A 50 -2.88 -5.02 32.31
C ASP A 50 -2.67 -3.50 32.38
N GLU A 51 -3.58 -2.79 33.05
CA GLU A 51 -3.58 -1.33 33.14
C GLU A 51 -2.40 -0.77 33.97
N LYS A 52 -1.79 -1.59 34.84
CA LYS A 52 -0.67 -1.16 35.70
C LYS A 52 0.65 -1.12 34.94
N SER A 53 0.74 -1.87 33.84
CA SER A 53 1.92 -1.97 33.00
C SER A 53 1.84 -0.96 31.85
N SER A 54 3.00 -0.43 31.43
CA SER A 54 3.10 0.40 30.23
C SER A 54 3.25 -0.49 28.99
N TRP A 55 2.44 -0.26 27.96
CA TRP A 55 2.41 -1.12 26.76
C TRP A 55 2.93 -0.40 25.51
N PRO A 56 3.72 -1.06 24.66
CA PRO A 56 4.07 -0.50 23.36
C PRO A 56 2.83 -0.42 22.46
N VAL A 57 2.82 0.53 21.54
CA VAL A 57 1.64 0.85 20.72
C VAL A 57 1.99 0.99 19.23
N ILE A 58 1.12 0.44 18.38
CA ILE A 58 1.14 0.60 16.93
C ILE A 58 -0.12 1.38 16.50
N TYR A 59 0.06 2.57 15.96
CA TYR A 59 -1.00 3.34 15.32
C TYR A 59 -1.08 2.97 13.84
N SER A 60 -2.11 2.23 13.42
CA SER A 60 -2.24 1.67 12.06
C SER A 60 -3.25 2.44 11.22
N PHE A 61 -2.95 2.74 9.96
CA PHE A 61 -3.81 3.54 9.07
C PHE A 61 -4.14 2.82 7.76
N ASP A 62 -5.43 2.73 7.43
CA ASP A 62 -5.93 2.23 6.15
C ASP A 62 -6.25 3.43 5.22
N PRO A 63 -5.90 3.35 3.91
CA PRO A 63 -6.08 4.47 2.99
C PRO A 63 -7.54 4.89 2.80
N SER A 64 -8.51 4.03 3.11
CA SER A 64 -9.94 4.35 3.03
C SER A 64 -10.54 4.90 4.33
N GLY A 65 -9.79 4.91 5.43
CA GLY A 65 -10.31 5.23 6.77
C GLY A 65 -10.99 4.04 7.45
N ASN A 66 -10.78 2.82 6.96
CA ASN A 66 -11.30 1.62 7.62
C ASN A 66 -10.42 1.25 8.84
N SER A 67 -10.72 1.89 9.97
CA SER A 67 -9.97 1.72 11.23
C SER A 67 -10.01 0.28 11.76
N HIS A 68 -11.15 -0.41 11.63
CA HIS A 68 -11.28 -1.82 11.99
C HIS A 68 -10.30 -2.69 11.20
N LYS A 69 -10.26 -2.53 9.87
CA LYS A 69 -9.35 -3.29 9.01
C LYS A 69 -7.89 -3.02 9.37
N ALA A 70 -7.52 -1.76 9.58
CA ALA A 70 -6.18 -1.36 9.97
C ALA A 70 -5.73 -2.02 11.28
N VAL A 71 -6.62 -2.14 12.27
CA VAL A 71 -6.34 -2.82 13.55
C VAL A 71 -6.32 -4.34 13.39
N ALA A 72 -7.33 -4.91 12.72
CA ALA A 72 -7.46 -6.35 12.51
C ALA A 72 -6.25 -6.94 11.78
N SER A 73 -5.66 -6.20 10.82
CA SER A 73 -4.45 -6.62 10.12
C SER A 73 -3.25 -6.87 11.04
N PHE A 74 -3.20 -6.25 12.22
CA PHE A 74 -2.12 -6.43 13.20
C PHE A 74 -2.51 -7.31 14.39
N GLN A 75 -3.74 -7.82 14.46
CA GLN A 75 -4.26 -8.52 15.63
C GLN A 75 -3.36 -9.69 16.09
N ASP A 76 -3.04 -10.61 15.18
CA ASP A 76 -2.25 -11.82 15.50
C ASP A 76 -0.85 -11.44 16.00
N ALA A 77 -0.20 -10.51 15.31
CA ALA A 77 1.12 -10.01 15.65
C ALA A 77 1.11 -9.28 17.01
N ALA A 78 0.07 -8.47 17.26
CA ALA A 78 -0.09 -7.71 18.48
C ALA A 78 -0.33 -8.60 19.70
N GLU A 79 -1.15 -9.64 19.57
CA GLU A 79 -1.34 -10.66 20.61
C GLU A 79 -0.02 -11.35 20.93
N LYS A 80 0.72 -11.74 19.89
CA LYS A 80 1.92 -12.56 20.01
C LYS A 80 3.13 -11.84 20.59
N TYR A 81 3.31 -10.56 20.25
CA TYR A 81 4.46 -9.75 20.70
C TYR A 81 4.10 -8.70 21.75
N GLY A 82 2.83 -8.59 22.13
CA GLY A 82 2.38 -7.75 23.25
C GLY A 82 2.30 -6.26 22.90
N TYR A 83 1.54 -5.93 21.86
CA TYR A 83 1.31 -4.54 21.43
C TYR A 83 -0.17 -4.15 21.56
N ILE A 84 -0.41 -2.90 21.92
CA ILE A 84 -1.71 -2.27 21.66
C ILE A 84 -1.72 -1.83 20.19
N VAL A 85 -2.84 -2.00 19.51
CA VAL A 85 -3.04 -1.46 18.15
C VAL A 85 -4.21 -0.50 18.16
N LEU A 86 -4.05 0.66 17.55
CA LEU A 86 -5.03 1.73 17.51
C LEU A 86 -5.17 2.30 16.09
N SER A 87 -6.38 2.69 15.73
CA SER A 87 -6.67 3.38 14.48
C SER A 87 -7.87 4.31 14.62
N CYS A 88 -8.02 5.26 13.69
CA CYS A 88 -9.08 6.27 13.67
C CYS A 88 -9.71 6.33 12.28
N ASP A 89 -11.03 6.33 12.21
CA ASP A 89 -11.80 6.30 10.95
C ASP A 89 -11.72 7.60 10.15
N ALA A 90 -11.45 8.71 10.83
CA ALA A 90 -11.25 10.02 10.22
C ALA A 90 -9.93 10.13 9.44
N ILE A 91 -8.97 9.22 9.69
CA ILE A 91 -7.66 9.23 9.02
C ILE A 91 -7.72 8.40 7.73
N LYS A 92 -7.63 9.06 6.58
CA LYS A 92 -7.74 8.44 5.26
C LYS A 92 -6.99 9.22 4.18
N ASN A 93 -6.90 8.67 2.96
CA ASN A 93 -6.33 9.39 1.82
C ASN A 93 -7.03 10.75 1.62
N GLY A 94 -6.22 11.81 1.49
CA GLY A 94 -6.71 13.18 1.41
C GLY A 94 -5.75 14.17 2.04
N SER A 95 -6.30 15.16 2.75
CA SER A 95 -5.52 16.24 3.35
C SER A 95 -4.62 15.76 4.49
N TYR A 96 -3.31 15.90 4.32
CA TYR A 96 -2.35 15.66 5.40
C TYR A 96 -2.59 16.56 6.61
N GLN A 97 -3.00 17.81 6.40
CA GLN A 97 -3.27 18.74 7.50
C GLN A 97 -4.42 18.26 8.39
N GLU A 98 -5.50 17.74 7.78
CA GLU A 98 -6.62 17.17 8.53
C GLU A 98 -6.21 15.87 9.23
N ASN A 99 -5.49 14.99 8.52
CA ASN A 99 -4.98 13.75 9.09
C ASN A 99 -4.04 13.98 10.28
N TYR A 100 -3.19 15.01 10.26
CA TYR A 100 -2.34 15.35 11.41
C TYR A 100 -3.13 15.84 12.62
N LYS A 101 -4.27 16.50 12.40
CA LYS A 101 -5.18 16.87 13.49
C LYS A 101 -5.80 15.60 14.09
N HIS A 102 -6.36 14.73 13.25
CA HIS A 102 -6.99 13.49 13.70
C HIS A 102 -5.99 12.52 14.35
N ALA A 103 -4.74 12.46 13.89
CA ALA A 103 -3.68 11.68 14.53
C ALA A 103 -3.35 12.21 15.93
N ARG A 104 -3.32 13.54 16.11
CA ARG A 104 -3.14 14.14 17.44
C ARG A 104 -4.29 13.81 18.38
N ASP A 105 -5.52 13.96 17.90
CA ASP A 105 -6.72 13.62 18.68
C ASP A 105 -6.69 12.13 19.10
N LEU A 106 -6.24 11.24 18.19
CA LEU A 106 -6.03 9.82 18.49
C LEU A 106 -4.96 9.58 19.56
N PHE A 107 -3.82 10.29 19.49
CA PHE A 107 -2.74 10.15 20.48
C PHE A 107 -3.15 10.66 21.87
N GLU A 108 -3.80 11.82 21.94
CA GLU A 108 -4.29 12.36 23.22
C GLU A 108 -5.35 11.44 23.86
N ALA A 109 -6.20 10.85 23.03
CA ALA A 109 -7.20 9.89 23.48
C ALA A 109 -6.59 8.57 23.95
N SER A 110 -5.63 8.02 23.20
CA SER A 110 -4.98 6.76 23.55
C SER A 110 -4.20 6.87 24.88
N GLU A 111 -3.51 7.98 25.11
CA GLU A 111 -2.83 8.27 26.39
C GLU A 111 -3.80 8.43 27.57
N THR A 112 -5.02 8.89 27.31
CA THR A 112 -6.08 8.98 28.32
C THR A 112 -6.70 7.62 28.62
N MET A 113 -6.86 6.78 27.60
CA MET A 113 -7.54 5.48 27.70
C MET A 113 -6.62 4.36 28.22
N PHE A 114 -5.33 4.40 27.90
CA PHE A 114 -4.41 3.31 28.14
C PHE A 114 -3.07 3.78 28.73
N ASN A 115 -2.46 2.94 29.55
CA ASN A 115 -1.10 3.15 30.05
C ASN A 115 -0.09 2.77 28.95
N LEU A 116 0.32 3.76 28.15
CA LEU A 116 1.22 3.58 27.00
C LEU A 116 2.69 3.73 27.39
N ASP A 117 3.54 2.94 26.73
CA ASP A 117 4.98 3.13 26.74
C ASP A 117 5.35 4.28 25.81
N THR A 118 5.72 5.42 26.40
CA THR A 118 6.04 6.65 25.65
C THR A 118 7.29 6.52 24.77
N VAL A 119 8.12 5.49 24.97
CA VAL A 119 9.32 5.23 24.17
C VAL A 119 9.02 4.31 22.99
N ASN A 120 8.13 3.35 23.18
CA ASN A 120 7.81 2.31 22.19
C ASN A 120 6.50 2.62 21.46
N GLN A 121 6.46 3.77 20.79
CA GLN A 121 5.36 4.18 19.92
C GLN A 121 5.76 4.03 18.46
N PHE A 122 4.87 3.42 17.67
CA PHE A 122 5.11 3.12 16.27
C PHE A 122 3.91 3.53 15.43
N THR A 123 4.15 3.93 14.20
CA THR A 123 3.09 4.12 13.21
C THR A 123 3.16 3.02 12.16
N ALA A 124 2.02 2.69 11.58
CA ALA A 124 1.92 1.70 10.52
C ALA A 124 0.82 2.07 9.54
N GLY A 125 0.85 1.46 8.36
CA GLY A 125 -0.26 1.60 7.44
C GLY A 125 -0.01 0.98 6.08
N PHE A 126 -1.06 0.99 5.26
CA PHE A 126 -1.03 0.48 3.89
C PHE A 126 -1.17 1.61 2.87
N SER A 127 -0.40 1.55 1.79
CA SER A 127 -0.47 2.50 0.67
C SER A 127 -0.38 3.96 1.17
N GLY A 128 -1.38 4.81 0.89
CA GLY A 128 -1.42 6.17 1.43
C GLY A 128 -1.43 6.28 2.96
N GLY A 129 -1.97 5.28 3.68
CA GLY A 129 -1.84 5.16 5.14
C GLY A 129 -0.40 4.88 5.59
N GLY A 130 0.35 4.08 4.82
CA GLY A 130 1.80 3.86 5.05
C GLY A 130 2.62 5.13 4.83
N ARG A 131 2.32 5.88 3.76
CA ARG A 131 2.93 7.21 3.52
C ARG A 131 2.63 8.19 4.65
N LEU A 132 1.39 8.21 5.15
CA LEU A 132 1.01 9.03 6.30
C LEU A 132 1.74 8.61 7.57
N ALA A 133 1.86 7.30 7.85
CA ALA A 133 2.60 6.78 8.99
C ALA A 133 4.05 7.29 9.01
N MET A 134 4.71 7.27 7.84
CA MET A 134 6.06 7.83 7.68
C MET A 134 6.09 9.35 7.88
N ALA A 135 5.10 10.06 7.34
CA ALA A 135 5.03 11.51 7.48
C ALA A 135 4.84 11.95 8.94
N ILE A 136 4.01 11.24 9.70
CA ILE A 136 3.83 11.47 11.14
C ILE A 136 5.16 11.24 11.89
N ALA A 137 5.86 10.12 11.61
CA ALA A 137 7.17 9.86 12.20
C ALA A 137 8.20 10.94 11.84
N GLY A 138 8.06 11.56 10.67
CA GLY A 138 8.88 12.67 10.23
C GLY A 138 8.66 14.00 10.92
N LEU A 139 7.58 14.13 11.70
CA LEU A 139 7.19 15.35 12.39
C LEU A 139 7.25 15.21 13.93
N SER A 140 7.56 14.01 14.43
CA SER A 140 7.58 13.71 15.86
C SER A 140 8.84 12.94 16.26
N ASN A 141 9.41 13.29 17.41
CA ASN A 141 10.49 12.53 18.04
C ASN A 141 9.98 11.35 18.88
N ASP A 142 8.66 11.24 19.07
CA ASP A 142 8.05 10.24 19.94
C ASP A 142 7.82 8.91 19.21
N ILE A 143 7.88 8.91 17.87
CA ILE A 143 7.71 7.71 17.05
C ILE A 143 9.05 7.02 16.80
N SER A 144 9.24 5.85 17.40
CA SER A 144 10.48 5.07 17.33
C SER A 144 10.64 4.29 16.03
N GLY A 145 9.55 4.03 15.30
CA GLY A 145 9.58 3.26 14.07
C GLY A 145 8.28 3.26 13.28
N VAL A 146 8.38 2.79 12.04
CA VAL A 146 7.31 2.75 11.06
C VAL A 146 7.24 1.38 10.38
N ILE A 147 6.05 0.81 10.27
CA ILE A 147 5.75 -0.35 9.42
C ILE A 147 4.89 0.10 8.24
N SER A 148 5.46 0.20 7.04
CA SER A 148 4.74 0.68 5.85
C SER A 148 4.57 -0.44 4.83
N ALA A 149 3.32 -0.80 4.53
CA ALA A 149 2.98 -1.79 3.51
C ALA A 149 2.56 -1.11 2.20
N GLY A 150 3.06 -1.59 1.06
CA GLY A 150 2.71 -1.10 -0.27
C GLY A 150 3.03 0.38 -0.51
N ALA A 151 3.95 0.96 0.26
CA ALA A 151 4.35 2.35 0.16
C ALA A 151 5.73 2.61 0.80
N GLY A 152 6.44 3.60 0.26
CA GLY A 152 7.70 4.10 0.79
C GLY A 152 7.74 5.63 0.87
N LEU A 153 8.93 6.21 0.79
CA LEU A 153 9.13 7.65 0.69
C LEU A 153 8.69 8.15 -0.69
N SER A 154 7.68 9.01 -0.72
CA SER A 154 7.40 9.84 -1.90
C SER A 154 8.55 10.83 -2.16
N THR A 155 8.80 11.16 -3.42
CA THR A 155 9.98 11.90 -3.91
C THR A 155 10.04 13.38 -3.54
N ALA A 156 9.05 13.91 -2.82
CA ALA A 156 8.84 15.36 -2.68
C ALA A 156 9.89 16.11 -1.82
N SER A 157 10.57 15.45 -0.89
CA SER A 157 11.76 15.91 -0.13
C SER A 157 11.96 15.01 1.07
N THR A 158 13.20 14.61 1.35
CA THR A 158 13.56 13.73 2.48
C THR A 158 14.38 14.43 3.56
N ASN A 159 14.54 15.75 3.46
CA ASN A 159 15.38 16.52 4.38
C ASN A 159 14.91 16.43 5.85
N TRP A 160 13.61 16.26 6.07
CA TRP A 160 13.02 16.09 7.40
C TRP A 160 13.48 14.80 8.10
N LEU A 161 13.83 13.74 7.36
CA LEU A 161 14.32 12.48 7.93
C LEU A 161 15.58 12.68 8.76
N ARG A 162 16.42 13.66 8.41
CA ARG A 162 17.67 13.93 9.15
C ARG A 162 17.45 14.41 10.57
N ASN A 163 16.28 15.01 10.83
CA ASN A 163 15.95 15.59 12.13
C ASN A 163 15.25 14.58 13.05
N HIS A 164 14.63 13.54 12.47
CA HIS A 164 13.78 12.58 13.17
C HIS A 164 14.13 11.16 12.71
N PRO A 165 15.21 10.55 13.21
CA PRO A 165 15.60 9.20 12.84
C PRO A 165 14.65 8.16 13.46
N PHE A 166 14.14 7.24 12.66
CA PHE A 166 13.30 6.12 13.11
C PHE A 166 13.65 4.83 12.39
N ILE A 167 13.18 3.70 12.94
CA ILE A 167 13.29 2.37 12.32
C ILE A 167 12.26 2.26 11.20
N PHE A 168 12.65 1.80 10.02
CA PHE A 168 11.69 1.53 8.94
C PHE A 168 11.61 0.05 8.60
N ILE A 169 10.39 -0.50 8.63
CA ILE A 169 10.08 -1.82 8.09
C ILE A 169 9.14 -1.62 6.91
N GLY A 170 9.67 -1.80 5.70
CA GLY A 170 8.89 -1.74 4.47
C GLY A 170 8.37 -3.12 4.11
N ILE A 171 7.10 -3.22 3.72
CA ILE A 171 6.49 -4.44 3.21
C ILE A 171 5.99 -4.16 1.79
N SER A 172 6.27 -5.05 0.85
CA SER A 172 5.77 -4.91 -0.52
C SER A 172 5.42 -6.27 -1.11
N GLY A 173 4.29 -6.33 -1.82
CA GLY A 173 4.05 -7.41 -2.78
C GLY A 173 5.11 -7.36 -3.87
N ASN A 174 5.49 -8.51 -4.43
CA ASN A 174 6.39 -8.57 -5.58
C ASN A 174 5.74 -8.01 -6.85
N GLU A 175 4.42 -7.93 -6.93
CA GLU A 175 3.68 -7.35 -8.07
C GLU A 175 3.09 -5.96 -7.76
N ASP A 176 3.41 -5.38 -6.61
CA ASP A 176 2.93 -4.04 -6.21
C ASP A 176 3.58 -2.94 -7.06
N PHE A 177 2.77 -2.05 -7.65
CA PHE A 177 3.28 -0.91 -8.43
C PHE A 177 4.18 0.04 -7.60
N ASN A 178 4.04 0.08 -6.28
CA ASN A 178 4.91 0.85 -5.38
C ASN A 178 6.17 0.07 -4.93
N TYR A 179 6.45 -1.12 -5.48
CA TYR A 179 7.65 -1.89 -5.12
C TYR A 179 8.94 -1.07 -5.28
N THR A 180 9.08 -0.33 -6.38
CA THR A 180 10.26 0.50 -6.64
C THR A 180 10.37 1.68 -5.66
N GLU A 181 9.26 2.22 -5.19
CA GLU A 181 9.21 3.23 -4.13
C GLU A 181 9.75 2.69 -2.79
N VAL A 182 9.36 1.47 -2.43
CA VAL A 182 9.87 0.77 -1.23
C VAL A 182 11.37 0.49 -1.37
N LYS A 183 11.83 0.06 -2.56
CA LYS A 183 13.26 -0.13 -2.85
C LYS A 183 14.07 1.17 -2.81
N MET A 184 13.51 2.28 -3.26
CA MET A 184 14.15 3.59 -3.16
C MET A 184 14.29 4.02 -1.70
N THR A 185 13.27 3.75 -0.88
CA THR A 185 13.30 3.97 0.57
C THR A 185 14.44 3.19 1.22
N GLU A 186 14.62 1.92 0.82
CA GLU A 186 15.74 1.09 1.26
C GLU A 186 17.10 1.77 1.02
N ARG A 187 17.30 2.30 -0.19
CA ARG A 187 18.54 2.99 -0.57
C ARG A 187 18.77 4.24 0.28
N ILE A 188 17.73 5.05 0.49
CA ILE A 188 17.81 6.30 1.26
C ILE A 188 18.16 6.03 2.73
N PHE A 189 17.42 5.16 3.40
CA PHE A 189 17.65 4.83 4.82
C PHE A 189 19.01 4.16 5.03
N THR A 190 19.43 3.28 4.11
CA THR A 190 20.76 2.66 4.15
C THR A 190 21.86 3.72 4.04
N ALA A 191 21.72 4.68 3.13
CA ALA A 191 22.69 5.78 2.98
C ALA A 191 22.75 6.69 4.23
N LEU A 192 21.61 6.87 4.91
CA LEU A 192 21.53 7.59 6.19
C LEU A 192 21.98 6.75 7.40
N LYS A 193 22.26 5.45 7.21
CA LYS A 193 22.57 4.47 8.26
C LYS A 193 21.45 4.33 9.29
N TYR A 194 20.21 4.52 8.87
CA TYR A 194 19.04 4.28 9.71
C TYR A 194 18.65 2.80 9.65
N PRO A 195 18.12 2.22 10.73
CA PRO A 195 17.71 0.83 10.73
C PRO A 195 16.59 0.62 9.73
N ILE A 196 16.78 -0.33 8.83
CA ILE A 196 15.81 -0.66 7.80
C ILE A 196 15.72 -2.15 7.51
N GLU A 197 14.50 -2.64 7.40
CA GLU A 197 14.15 -3.97 6.88
C GLU A 197 13.15 -3.87 5.74
N ILE A 198 13.29 -4.71 4.72
CA ILE A 198 12.32 -4.82 3.62
C ILE A 198 11.86 -6.27 3.51
N ILE A 199 10.55 -6.46 3.69
CA ILE A 199 9.89 -7.77 3.59
C ILE A 199 9.10 -7.80 2.28
N THR A 200 9.36 -8.81 1.45
CA THR A 200 8.62 -9.03 0.21
C THR A 200 7.74 -10.27 0.33
N PHE A 201 6.53 -10.21 -0.21
CA PHE A 201 5.61 -11.35 -0.28
C PHE A 201 5.09 -11.56 -1.71
N GLU A 202 4.54 -12.75 -1.96
CA GLU A 202 3.86 -13.07 -3.23
C GLU A 202 2.50 -12.37 -3.24
N GLY A 203 2.34 -11.32 -4.05
CA GLY A 203 1.09 -10.56 -4.14
C GLY A 203 1.27 -9.18 -4.78
N GLY A 204 0.14 -8.51 -5.00
CA GLY A 204 0.06 -7.20 -5.63
C GLY A 204 -0.02 -6.05 -4.62
N HIS A 205 -0.79 -5.01 -4.97
CA HIS A 205 -1.04 -3.85 -4.11
C HIS A 205 -2.19 -4.12 -3.12
N GLU A 206 -1.90 -4.89 -2.07
CA GLU A 206 -2.86 -5.29 -1.05
C GLU A 206 -2.25 -5.28 0.36
N TRP A 207 -3.12 -5.34 1.38
CA TRP A 207 -2.65 -5.56 2.74
C TRP A 207 -1.88 -6.89 2.82
N PRO A 208 -0.69 -6.94 3.43
CA PRO A 208 0.09 -8.16 3.48
C PRO A 208 -0.64 -9.27 4.24
N PRO A 209 -0.36 -10.55 3.92
CA PRO A 209 -0.81 -11.69 4.71
C PRO A 209 -0.41 -11.57 6.20
N SER A 210 -1.19 -12.16 7.10
CA SER A 210 -0.98 -12.08 8.56
C SER A 210 0.45 -12.50 8.95
N GLU A 211 0.99 -13.55 8.35
CA GLU A 211 2.34 -14.04 8.62
C GLU A 211 3.46 -13.05 8.24
N VAL A 212 3.20 -12.17 7.27
CA VAL A 212 4.14 -11.13 6.83
C VAL A 212 4.09 -9.94 7.80
N ILE A 213 2.90 -9.59 8.27
CA ILE A 213 2.73 -8.56 9.32
C ILE A 213 3.33 -9.05 10.63
N GLU A 214 3.13 -10.32 10.99
CA GLU A 214 3.77 -10.97 12.14
C GLU A 214 5.30 -10.85 12.06
N LYS A 215 5.90 -11.18 10.91
CA LYS A 215 7.35 -11.01 10.67
C LYS A 215 7.80 -9.57 10.91
N ALA A 216 7.06 -8.58 10.39
CA ALA A 216 7.39 -7.17 10.56
C ALA A 216 7.39 -6.75 12.03
N VAL A 217 6.36 -7.11 12.78
CA VAL A 217 6.28 -6.81 14.22
C VAL A 217 7.35 -7.57 15.01
N ARG A 218 7.68 -8.81 14.63
CA ARG A 218 8.78 -9.59 15.23
C ARG A 218 10.13 -8.90 15.04
N ASP A 219 10.46 -8.47 13.82
CA ASP A 219 11.74 -7.79 13.55
C ASP A 219 11.85 -6.46 14.30
N LEU A 220 10.76 -5.69 14.33
CA LEU A 220 10.67 -4.46 15.11
C LEU A 220 10.94 -4.75 16.59
N SER A 221 10.25 -5.76 17.12
CA SER A 221 10.35 -6.20 18.52
C SER A 221 11.78 -6.58 18.90
N VAL A 222 12.45 -7.37 18.06
CA VAL A 222 13.82 -7.82 18.32
C VAL A 222 14.80 -6.66 18.27
N LEU A 223 14.63 -5.73 17.33
CA LEU A 223 15.46 -4.53 17.29
C LEU A 223 15.27 -3.65 18.52
N MET A 224 14.04 -3.48 18.98
CA MET A 224 13.78 -2.69 20.19
C MET A 224 14.30 -3.40 21.44
N PHE A 225 14.19 -4.73 21.52
CA PHE A 225 14.81 -5.52 22.58
C PHE A 225 16.34 -5.39 22.58
N SER A 226 17.00 -5.52 21.42
CA SER A 226 18.48 -5.42 21.33
C SER A 226 19.01 -4.03 21.72
N ARG A 227 18.15 -3.00 21.66
CA ARG A 227 18.42 -1.63 22.12
C ARG A 227 18.04 -1.37 23.58
N GLY A 228 17.62 -2.41 24.31
CA GLY A 228 17.15 -2.31 25.69
C GLY A 228 15.86 -1.52 25.87
N LYS A 229 15.07 -1.38 24.79
CA LYS A 229 13.79 -0.65 24.78
C LYS A 229 12.60 -1.58 25.04
N LEU A 230 12.71 -2.86 24.72
CA LEU A 230 11.77 -3.91 25.14
C LEU A 230 12.45 -4.94 26.02
N LYS A 231 11.64 -5.72 26.74
CA LYS A 231 12.10 -6.80 27.61
C LYS A 231 11.39 -8.10 27.22
N TYR A 232 12.17 -9.15 27.02
CA TYR A 232 11.70 -10.50 26.77
C TYR A 232 12.37 -11.47 27.72
N THR A 233 11.66 -12.56 28.05
CA THR A 233 12.24 -13.69 28.79
C THR A 233 13.11 -14.54 27.87
N GLU A 234 13.98 -15.38 28.43
CA GLU A 234 14.83 -16.29 27.65
C GLU A 234 13.97 -17.27 26.83
N GLU A 235 12.82 -17.69 27.36
CA GLU A 235 11.87 -18.55 26.64
C GLU A 235 11.30 -17.83 25.41
N LYS A 236 10.86 -16.57 25.56
CA LYS A 236 10.31 -15.80 24.43
C LYS A 236 11.36 -15.51 23.36
N LEU A 237 12.60 -15.25 23.75
CA LEU A 237 13.71 -15.10 22.80
C LEU A 237 13.97 -16.40 22.05
N SER A 238 13.93 -17.55 22.73
CA SER A 238 14.10 -18.86 22.09
C SER A 238 12.98 -19.15 21.08
N GLU A 239 11.73 -18.84 21.43
CA GLU A 239 10.56 -18.93 20.52
C GLU A 239 10.76 -18.05 19.27
N ILE A 240 11.10 -16.78 19.47
CA ILE A 240 11.37 -15.82 18.37
C ILE A 240 12.45 -16.37 17.43
N TRP A 241 13.52 -16.95 17.96
CA TRP A 241 14.60 -17.52 17.15
C TRP A 241 14.12 -18.69 16.29
N GLU A 242 13.34 -19.61 16.85
CA GLU A 242 12.78 -20.75 16.11
C GLU A 242 11.84 -20.30 14.99
N GLU A 243 11.03 -19.28 15.26
CA GLU A 243 10.14 -18.68 14.26
C GLU A 243 10.91 -18.04 13.11
N GLU A 244 12.03 -17.38 13.42
CA GLU A 244 12.87 -16.77 12.39
C GLU A 244 13.52 -17.80 11.47
N LEU A 245 13.98 -18.92 12.01
CA LEU A 245 14.52 -20.03 11.22
C LEU A 245 13.41 -20.70 10.40
N THR A 246 12.21 -20.82 10.96
CA THR A 246 11.04 -21.39 10.30
C THR A 246 10.60 -20.53 9.12
N TYR A 247 10.55 -19.20 9.30
CA TYR A 247 10.24 -18.26 8.23
C TYR A 247 11.25 -18.36 7.08
N ASN A 248 12.56 -18.32 7.41
CA ASN A 248 13.61 -18.44 6.39
C ASN A 248 13.56 -19.77 5.63
N THR A 249 13.35 -20.87 6.34
CA THR A 249 13.22 -22.21 5.75
C THR A 249 11.99 -22.29 4.84
N THR A 250 10.90 -21.62 5.20
CA THR A 250 9.68 -21.55 4.38
C THR A 250 9.94 -20.82 3.07
N LEU A 251 10.67 -19.70 3.09
CA LEU A 251 11.10 -19.00 1.87
C LEU A 251 11.92 -19.92 0.97
N GLN A 252 12.86 -20.69 1.52
CA GLN A 252 13.67 -21.64 0.75
C GLN A 252 12.81 -22.76 0.13
N LYS A 253 11.85 -23.32 0.89
CA LYS A 253 10.94 -24.37 0.41
C LYS A 253 10.02 -23.89 -0.71
N LYS A 254 9.56 -22.64 -0.65
CA LYS A 254 8.82 -21.98 -1.73
C LYS A 254 9.71 -21.60 -2.94
N GLY A 255 11.03 -21.71 -2.79
CA GLY A 255 11.98 -21.35 -3.83
C GLY A 255 12.33 -19.86 -3.90
N HIS A 256 11.95 -19.05 -2.91
CA HIS A 256 12.31 -17.63 -2.82
C HIS A 256 13.73 -17.44 -2.26
N TRP A 257 14.73 -17.93 -2.97
CA TRP A 257 16.10 -17.98 -2.48
C TRP A 257 16.72 -16.61 -2.25
N VAL A 258 16.37 -15.60 -3.05
CA VAL A 258 16.88 -14.23 -2.84
C VAL A 258 16.27 -13.60 -1.59
N TRP A 259 14.97 -13.82 -1.33
CA TRP A 259 14.31 -13.33 -0.12
C TRP A 259 14.90 -14.03 1.11
N ALA A 260 15.10 -15.35 1.07
CA ALA A 260 15.75 -16.09 2.14
C ALA A 260 17.19 -15.61 2.41
N TYR A 261 17.95 -15.26 1.37
CA TYR A 261 19.30 -14.73 1.53
C TYR A 261 19.32 -13.36 2.24
N LYS A 262 18.43 -12.44 1.81
CA LYS A 262 18.33 -11.07 2.34
C LYS A 262 17.87 -11.06 3.79
N ASP A 263 16.88 -11.90 4.12
CA ASP A 263 16.38 -12.08 5.49
C ASP A 263 17.52 -12.46 6.46
N LEU A 264 18.45 -13.34 6.07
CA LEU A 264 19.62 -13.67 6.89
C LEU A 264 20.65 -12.54 7.01
N GLU A 265 20.76 -11.65 6.01
CA GLU A 265 21.76 -10.57 6.01
C GLU A 265 21.47 -9.57 7.12
N LYS A 266 20.19 -9.24 7.28
CA LYS A 266 19.68 -8.26 8.24
C LYS A 266 19.69 -8.79 9.66
N LYS A 267 19.43 -10.09 9.81
CA LYS A 267 19.50 -10.80 11.09
C LYS A 267 20.87 -10.71 11.74
N ARG A 268 21.96 -10.71 10.97
CA ARG A 268 23.31 -10.62 11.53
C ARG A 268 23.55 -9.35 12.34
N ASP A 269 22.83 -8.27 12.03
CA ASP A 269 22.90 -7.01 12.76
C ASP A 269 21.90 -6.97 13.94
N TRP A 270 20.62 -7.26 13.69
CA TRP A 270 19.56 -7.03 14.69
C TRP A 270 19.42 -8.17 15.71
N TYR A 271 19.80 -9.39 15.31
CA TYR A 271 19.71 -10.62 16.10
C TYR A 271 21.07 -11.00 16.71
N ALA A 272 22.03 -10.08 16.79
CA ALA A 272 23.35 -10.32 17.38
C ALA A 272 23.27 -10.82 18.84
N ILE A 273 22.18 -10.52 19.55
CA ILE A 273 21.87 -10.97 20.92
C ILE A 273 21.90 -12.50 21.09
N TYR A 274 21.67 -13.27 20.02
CA TYR A 274 21.62 -14.72 20.08
C TYR A 274 23.01 -15.38 19.98
N ASP A 275 24.06 -14.61 19.65
CA ASP A 275 25.42 -15.11 19.41
C ASP A 275 25.46 -16.30 18.42
N ARG A 276 24.74 -16.13 17.30
CA ARG A 276 24.58 -17.13 16.22
C ARG A 276 25.12 -16.66 14.86
N ASP A 277 26.00 -15.66 14.82
CA ASP A 277 26.50 -15.10 13.55
C ASP A 277 27.19 -16.15 12.65
N ASN A 278 27.89 -17.13 13.24
CA ASN A 278 28.49 -18.23 12.47
C ASN A 278 27.45 -19.13 11.80
N GLU A 279 26.36 -19.45 12.50
CA GLU A 279 25.26 -20.26 11.96
C GLU A 279 24.56 -19.53 10.80
N LEU A 280 24.25 -18.24 10.98
CA LEU A 280 23.66 -17.40 9.93
C LEU A 280 24.57 -17.30 8.70
N LYS A 281 25.89 -17.14 8.89
CA LYS A 281 26.87 -17.13 7.81
C LYS A 281 26.93 -18.45 7.05
N ASP A 282 26.86 -19.57 7.75
CA ASP A 282 26.86 -20.90 7.13
C ASP A 282 25.59 -21.11 6.29
N MET A 283 24.42 -20.75 6.81
CA MET A 283 23.15 -20.76 6.07
C MET A 283 23.22 -19.88 4.80
N GLN A 284 23.72 -18.64 4.91
CA GLN A 284 23.89 -17.77 3.75
C GLN A 284 24.86 -18.34 2.71
N ARG A 285 25.95 -18.98 3.15
CA ARG A 285 26.91 -19.64 2.26
C ARG A 285 26.24 -20.77 1.47
N ASP A 286 25.36 -21.53 2.11
CA ASP A 286 24.66 -22.62 1.46
C ASP A 286 23.62 -22.11 0.45
N ILE A 287 22.88 -21.05 0.78
CA ILE A 287 22.00 -20.37 -0.19
C ILE A 287 22.81 -19.85 -1.39
N ARG A 288 23.99 -19.26 -1.18
CA ARG A 288 24.85 -18.78 -2.28
C ARG A 288 25.34 -19.88 -3.23
N ARG A 289 25.43 -21.12 -2.74
CA ARG A 289 25.81 -22.29 -3.55
C ARG A 289 24.67 -22.81 -4.41
N ASN A 290 23.42 -22.51 -4.03
CA ASN A 290 22.22 -22.88 -4.76
C ASN A 290 22.19 -22.24 -6.17
N LYS A 291 21.84 -23.04 -7.19
CA LYS A 291 21.77 -22.58 -8.58
C LYS A 291 20.60 -21.62 -8.83
N GLN A 292 19.44 -21.88 -8.24
CA GLN A 292 18.25 -21.03 -8.35
C GLN A 292 18.50 -19.66 -7.73
N TYR A 293 19.17 -19.59 -6.57
CA TYR A 293 19.60 -18.31 -5.99
C TYR A 293 20.42 -17.48 -6.98
N ARG A 294 21.44 -18.07 -7.62
CA ARG A 294 22.29 -17.36 -8.57
C ARG A 294 21.52 -16.85 -9.80
N SER A 295 20.55 -17.64 -10.29
CA SER A 295 19.67 -17.23 -11.38
C SER A 295 18.78 -16.06 -10.96
N GLN A 296 18.00 -16.24 -9.89
CA GLN A 296 17.08 -15.23 -9.36
C GLN A 296 17.80 -13.93 -9.01
N ARG A 297 18.99 -14.00 -8.41
CA ARG A 297 19.79 -12.81 -8.10
C ARG A 297 20.20 -12.05 -9.36
N SER A 298 20.61 -12.77 -10.41
CA SER A 298 20.96 -12.14 -11.69
C SER A 298 19.75 -11.53 -12.37
N GLU A 299 18.60 -12.20 -12.32
CA GLU A 299 17.33 -11.73 -12.88
C GLU A 299 16.82 -10.48 -12.15
N MET A 300 16.78 -10.50 -10.81
CA MET A 300 16.39 -9.33 -10.02
C MET A 300 17.31 -8.13 -10.24
N LYS A 301 18.63 -8.35 -10.39
CA LYS A 301 19.55 -7.26 -10.70
C LYS A 301 19.23 -6.61 -12.05
N TYR A 302 18.95 -7.42 -13.07
CA TYR A 302 18.56 -6.92 -14.38
C TYR A 302 17.25 -6.13 -14.32
N VAL A 303 16.23 -6.70 -13.69
CA VAL A 303 14.91 -6.07 -13.52
C VAL A 303 14.99 -4.76 -12.74
N ASP A 304 15.72 -4.72 -11.62
CA ASP A 304 15.92 -3.50 -10.82
C ASP A 304 16.53 -2.34 -11.64
N GLU A 305 17.31 -2.64 -12.69
CA GLU A 305 17.92 -1.64 -13.57
C GLU A 305 16.95 -1.19 -14.68
N ILE A 306 16.26 -2.12 -15.35
CA ILE A 306 15.39 -1.78 -16.48
C ILE A 306 14.01 -1.23 -16.07
N GLU A 307 13.48 -1.66 -14.92
CA GLU A 307 12.16 -1.23 -14.45
C GLU A 307 12.12 0.28 -14.20
N ALA A 308 13.19 0.82 -13.60
CA ALA A 308 13.29 2.26 -13.35
C ALA A 308 13.29 3.08 -14.65
N LEU A 309 13.89 2.53 -15.74
CA LEU A 309 13.92 3.19 -17.04
C LEU A 309 12.53 3.20 -17.69
N TYR A 310 11.85 2.04 -17.70
CA TYR A 310 10.48 1.94 -18.22
C TYR A 310 9.50 2.82 -17.45
N LEU A 311 9.57 2.80 -16.11
CA LEU A 311 8.71 3.66 -15.30
C LEU A 311 8.98 5.13 -15.56
N GLN A 312 10.23 5.56 -15.71
CA GLN A 312 10.53 6.95 -16.04
C GLN A 312 9.94 7.34 -17.40
N GLU A 313 10.19 6.55 -18.44
CA GLU A 313 9.78 6.86 -19.81
C GLU A 313 8.27 6.79 -20.01
N TYR A 314 7.64 5.67 -19.62
CA TYR A 314 6.22 5.46 -19.85
C TYR A 314 5.34 6.40 -19.02
N VAL A 315 5.72 6.70 -17.78
CA VAL A 315 4.94 7.62 -16.94
C VAL A 315 4.96 9.03 -17.51
N ASP A 316 6.13 9.52 -17.92
CA ASP A 316 6.26 10.86 -18.50
C ASP A 316 5.46 10.98 -19.81
N PHE A 317 5.56 9.99 -20.71
CA PHE A 317 4.79 10.00 -21.97
C PHE A 317 3.29 9.86 -21.73
N LEU A 318 2.86 8.96 -20.85
CA LEU A 318 1.43 8.76 -20.61
C LEU A 318 0.78 10.02 -20.04
N ILE A 319 1.46 10.74 -19.13
CA ILE A 319 0.94 11.99 -18.57
C ILE A 319 0.77 13.07 -19.64
N GLU A 320 1.74 13.22 -20.54
CA GLU A 320 1.65 14.20 -21.62
C GLU A 320 0.58 13.83 -22.66
N ASP A 321 0.48 12.55 -23.04
CA ASP A 321 -0.53 12.06 -23.99
C ASP A 321 -1.95 12.18 -23.43
N ILE A 322 -2.14 11.85 -22.14
CA ILE A 322 -3.41 12.08 -21.44
C ILE A 322 -3.74 13.57 -21.43
N ARG A 323 -2.78 14.45 -21.15
CA ARG A 323 -3.02 15.90 -21.14
C ARG A 323 -3.43 16.41 -22.52
N ALA A 324 -2.81 15.90 -23.58
CA ALA A 324 -3.10 16.29 -24.96
C ALA A 324 -4.44 15.73 -25.46
N GLY A 325 -4.87 14.54 -24.98
CA GLY A 325 -6.08 13.88 -25.45
C GLY A 325 -5.98 13.37 -26.90
N GLU A 326 -4.75 13.15 -27.39
CA GLU A 326 -4.48 12.79 -28.78
C GLU A 326 -4.69 11.29 -29.02
N LEU A 327 -5.81 10.92 -29.64
CA LEU A 327 -6.14 9.52 -29.91
C LEU A 327 -5.14 8.82 -30.85
N GLU A 328 -4.39 9.57 -31.66
CA GLU A 328 -3.36 9.00 -32.56
C GLU A 328 -2.22 8.34 -31.77
N ALA A 329 -1.91 8.83 -30.57
CA ALA A 329 -0.88 8.25 -29.71
C ALA A 329 -1.25 6.83 -29.22
N LEU A 330 -2.53 6.46 -29.20
CA LEU A 330 -2.97 5.12 -28.79
C LEU A 330 -2.48 4.02 -29.75
N GLY A 331 -2.22 4.36 -31.02
CA GLY A 331 -1.60 3.43 -31.97
C GLY A 331 -0.14 3.11 -31.61
N TYR A 332 0.59 4.08 -31.04
CA TYR A 332 1.92 3.85 -30.48
C TYR A 332 1.83 2.97 -29.22
N TRP A 333 0.94 3.32 -28.28
CA TRP A 333 0.76 2.55 -27.05
C TRP A 333 0.37 1.09 -27.28
N ASP A 334 -0.52 0.81 -28.25
CA ASP A 334 -0.88 -0.57 -28.61
C ASP A 334 0.33 -1.38 -29.10
N GLN A 335 1.16 -0.79 -29.95
CA GLN A 335 2.38 -1.43 -30.45
C GLN A 335 3.41 -1.64 -29.35
N GLU A 336 3.62 -0.61 -28.52
CA GLU A 336 4.60 -0.62 -27.44
C GLU A 336 4.23 -1.64 -26.36
N LEU A 337 2.98 -1.63 -25.87
CA LEU A 337 2.48 -2.60 -24.89
C LEU A 337 2.49 -4.02 -25.46
N SER A 338 2.14 -4.20 -26.74
CA SER A 338 2.25 -5.51 -27.40
C SER A 338 3.69 -6.03 -27.46
N GLN A 339 4.68 -5.15 -27.70
CA GLN A 339 6.09 -5.51 -27.68
C GLN A 339 6.59 -5.80 -26.27
N PHE A 340 6.16 -4.99 -25.30
CA PHE A 340 6.45 -5.15 -23.89
C PHE A 340 5.95 -6.52 -23.39
N ASP A 341 4.72 -6.91 -23.74
CA ASP A 341 4.13 -8.20 -23.35
C ASP A 341 4.86 -9.40 -23.93
N ARG A 342 5.29 -9.30 -25.20
CA ARG A 342 6.12 -10.33 -25.82
C ARG A 342 7.47 -10.49 -25.11
N SER A 343 8.00 -9.40 -24.56
CA SER A 343 9.33 -9.37 -23.93
C SER A 343 9.30 -9.83 -22.48
N PHE A 344 8.30 -9.39 -21.70
CA PHE A 344 8.31 -9.53 -20.24
C PHE A 344 7.14 -10.36 -19.70
N THR A 345 5.89 -10.04 -20.08
CA THR A 345 4.71 -10.78 -19.58
C THR A 345 4.73 -12.25 -20.00
N LYS A 346 5.22 -12.54 -21.22
CA LYS A 346 5.38 -13.92 -21.74
C LYS A 346 6.76 -14.52 -21.45
N SER A 347 7.57 -13.87 -20.60
CA SER A 347 8.91 -14.35 -20.25
C SER A 347 8.86 -15.67 -19.47
N LYS A 348 9.97 -16.42 -19.52
CA LYS A 348 10.19 -17.59 -18.66
C LYS A 348 10.79 -17.23 -17.30
N LYS A 349 11.27 -15.99 -17.12
CA LYS A 349 11.87 -15.51 -15.87
C LYS A 349 10.80 -14.82 -15.06
N GLU A 350 10.63 -15.25 -13.82
CA GLU A 350 9.54 -14.75 -12.98
C GLU A 350 9.70 -13.27 -12.63
N ALA A 351 10.92 -12.82 -12.35
CA ALA A 351 11.19 -11.42 -12.05
C ALA A 351 10.78 -10.47 -13.19
N GLU A 352 10.88 -10.90 -14.45
CA GLU A 352 10.45 -10.11 -15.61
C GLU A 352 8.92 -10.05 -15.70
N LYS A 353 8.21 -11.13 -15.33
CA LYS A 353 6.74 -11.11 -15.27
C LYS A 353 6.24 -10.21 -14.15
N ASP A 354 6.79 -10.35 -12.94
CA ASP A 354 6.43 -9.51 -11.80
C ASP A 354 6.62 -8.03 -12.16
N MET A 355 7.76 -7.68 -12.79
CA MET A 355 8.02 -6.34 -13.30
C MET A 355 6.98 -5.87 -14.30
N SER A 356 6.56 -6.75 -15.22
CA SER A 356 5.54 -6.41 -16.21
C SER A 356 4.20 -6.06 -15.54
N VAL A 357 3.82 -6.79 -14.49
CA VAL A 357 2.60 -6.51 -13.70
C VAL A 357 2.74 -5.16 -13.00
N ARG A 358 3.88 -4.91 -12.35
CA ARG A 358 4.15 -3.63 -11.64
C ARG A 358 4.06 -2.42 -12.58
N ILE A 359 4.71 -2.49 -13.75
CA ILE A 359 4.71 -1.40 -14.73
C ILE A 359 3.29 -1.15 -15.25
N LYS A 360 2.56 -2.19 -15.68
CA LYS A 360 1.19 -2.02 -16.16
C LYS A 360 0.25 -1.47 -15.08
N SER A 361 0.37 -1.98 -13.86
CA SER A 361 -0.41 -1.49 -12.71
C SER A 361 -0.10 -0.02 -12.41
N MET A 362 1.15 0.42 -12.55
CA MET A 362 1.50 1.84 -12.41
C MET A 362 0.82 2.70 -13.48
N LEU A 363 0.84 2.27 -14.75
CA LEU A 363 0.19 3.00 -15.84
C LEU A 363 -1.32 3.09 -15.64
N GLU A 364 -1.95 2.01 -15.18
CA GLU A 364 -3.37 1.99 -14.82
C GLU A 364 -3.66 3.00 -13.71
N VAL A 365 -2.88 2.98 -12.62
CA VAL A 365 -3.03 3.92 -11.50
C VAL A 365 -2.91 5.36 -11.96
N ILE A 366 -1.95 5.69 -12.83
CA ILE A 366 -1.78 7.05 -13.37
C ILE A 366 -3.00 7.46 -14.20
N ALA A 367 -3.47 6.58 -15.10
CA ALA A 367 -4.63 6.84 -15.93
C ALA A 367 -5.89 7.06 -15.09
N LEU A 368 -6.12 6.23 -14.08
CA LEU A 368 -7.25 6.36 -13.16
C LEU A 368 -7.14 7.60 -12.28
N GLN A 369 -5.95 7.94 -11.78
CA GLN A 369 -5.73 9.18 -11.01
C GLN A 369 -6.00 10.42 -11.87
N ALA A 370 -5.48 10.47 -13.09
CA ALA A 370 -5.76 11.56 -14.02
C ALA A 370 -7.27 11.72 -14.27
N LYS A 371 -7.98 10.61 -14.47
CA LYS A 371 -9.44 10.58 -14.65
C LYS A 371 -10.20 11.29 -13.52
N THR A 372 -9.75 11.19 -12.27
CA THR A 372 -10.42 11.85 -11.13
C THR A 372 -10.32 13.38 -11.12
N SER A 373 -9.39 13.95 -11.90
CA SER A 373 -9.16 15.40 -11.99
C SER A 373 -9.72 16.03 -13.26
N LEU A 374 -10.40 15.24 -14.09
CA LEU A 374 -10.96 15.67 -15.38
C LEU A 374 -12.48 15.74 -15.29
N GLU A 375 -13.06 16.78 -15.88
CA GLU A 375 -14.50 17.03 -15.86
C GLU A 375 -15.06 17.17 -17.27
N GLU A 376 -16.26 16.63 -17.48
CA GLU A 376 -17.03 16.81 -18.70
C GLU A 376 -17.77 18.16 -18.67
N PRO A 377 -17.94 18.83 -19.83
CA PRO A 377 -17.57 18.39 -21.18
C PRO A 377 -16.14 18.72 -21.62
N GLU A 378 -15.39 19.52 -20.85
CA GLU A 378 -14.11 20.09 -21.27
C GLU A 378 -13.03 19.04 -21.52
N ALA A 379 -13.09 17.90 -20.82
CA ALA A 379 -12.08 16.85 -20.87
C ALA A 379 -12.50 15.59 -21.66
N PHE A 380 -13.49 15.68 -22.56
CA PHE A 380 -14.00 14.50 -23.27
C PHE A 380 -12.92 13.70 -24.02
N ASP A 381 -11.99 14.37 -24.69
CA ASP A 381 -10.94 13.71 -25.47
C ASP A 381 -9.92 13.02 -24.57
N GLN A 382 -9.54 13.64 -23.45
CA GLN A 382 -8.66 13.06 -22.43
C GLN A 382 -9.31 11.86 -21.75
N LEU A 383 -10.60 11.97 -21.40
CA LEU A 383 -11.36 10.86 -20.83
C LEU A 383 -11.50 9.72 -21.85
N LEU A 384 -11.73 10.02 -23.13
CA LEU A 384 -11.81 9.00 -24.18
C LEU A 384 -10.46 8.30 -24.35
N PHE A 385 -9.37 9.07 -24.40
CA PHE A 385 -8.01 8.54 -24.44
C PHE A 385 -7.75 7.58 -23.27
N ILE A 386 -8.04 8.01 -22.03
CA ILE A 386 -7.82 7.20 -20.83
C ILE A 386 -8.58 5.88 -20.92
N ASN A 387 -9.88 5.91 -21.25
CA ASN A 387 -10.67 4.68 -21.27
C ASN A 387 -10.23 3.74 -22.40
N ILE A 388 -9.82 4.26 -23.56
CA ILE A 388 -9.23 3.41 -24.59
C ILE A 388 -7.89 2.82 -24.11
N PHE A 389 -7.03 3.64 -23.53
CA PHE A 389 -5.73 3.20 -23.01
C PHE A 389 -5.88 2.08 -21.97
N LEU A 390 -6.86 2.18 -21.07
CA LEU A 390 -7.17 1.13 -20.10
C LEU A 390 -7.51 -0.21 -20.78
N THR A 391 -8.21 -0.19 -21.93
CA THR A 391 -8.48 -1.42 -22.70
C THR A 391 -7.23 -2.03 -23.35
N LEU A 392 -6.17 -1.24 -23.54
CA LEU A 392 -4.87 -1.75 -24.01
C LEU A 392 -4.07 -2.42 -22.89
N LEU A 393 -4.29 -1.99 -21.64
CA LEU A 393 -3.67 -2.60 -20.46
C LEU A 393 -4.37 -3.90 -20.05
N ASP A 394 -5.71 -3.89 -20.05
CA ASP A 394 -6.57 -5.03 -19.72
C ASP A 394 -7.74 -5.13 -20.73
N ASP A 395 -7.69 -6.15 -21.59
CA ASP A 395 -8.76 -6.41 -22.56
C ASP A 395 -10.05 -6.94 -21.92
N GLN A 396 -10.05 -7.24 -20.61
CA GLN A 396 -11.22 -7.64 -19.85
C GLN A 396 -11.91 -6.47 -19.12
N ASP A 397 -11.38 -5.24 -19.20
CA ASP A 397 -12.04 -4.07 -18.64
C ASP A 397 -13.24 -3.62 -19.50
N HIS A 398 -14.32 -4.38 -19.42
CA HIS A 398 -15.59 -4.06 -20.06
C HIS A 398 -16.16 -2.70 -19.63
N GLY A 399 -15.77 -2.19 -18.46
CA GLY A 399 -16.15 -0.86 -17.99
C GLY A 399 -15.51 0.24 -18.84
N ALA A 400 -14.20 0.15 -19.05
CA ALA A 400 -13.45 1.05 -19.91
C ALA A 400 -13.96 1.05 -21.35
N TYR A 401 -14.26 -0.12 -21.92
CA TYR A 401 -14.86 -0.20 -23.26
C TYR A 401 -16.20 0.54 -23.37
N LEU A 402 -17.13 0.29 -22.44
CA LEU A 402 -18.45 0.94 -22.46
C LEU A 402 -18.33 2.46 -22.35
N GLU A 403 -17.41 2.92 -21.50
CA GLU A 403 -17.16 4.34 -21.30
C GLU A 403 -16.48 4.99 -22.51
N ALA A 404 -15.52 4.31 -23.15
CA ALA A 404 -14.92 4.75 -24.40
C ALA A 404 -15.98 4.89 -25.51
N VAL A 405 -16.89 3.92 -25.64
CA VAL A 405 -18.02 4.01 -26.59
C VAL A 405 -18.89 5.22 -26.30
N ARG A 406 -19.26 5.47 -25.03
CA ARG A 406 -20.07 6.63 -24.65
C ARG A 406 -19.37 7.95 -24.99
N LEU A 407 -18.11 8.10 -24.63
CA LEU A 407 -17.32 9.31 -24.84
C LEU A 407 -17.07 9.57 -26.34
N ALA A 408 -16.86 8.51 -27.13
CA ALA A 408 -16.76 8.62 -28.58
C ALA A 408 -18.09 9.12 -29.20
N VAL A 409 -19.24 8.64 -28.73
CA VAL A 409 -20.55 9.17 -29.16
C VAL A 409 -20.73 10.62 -28.75
N ALA A 410 -20.37 10.99 -27.52
CA ALA A 410 -20.47 12.35 -27.02
C ALA A 410 -19.64 13.36 -27.83
N THR A 411 -18.52 12.90 -28.41
CA THR A 411 -17.64 13.72 -29.26
C THR A 411 -17.92 13.56 -30.76
N GLY A 412 -18.96 12.82 -31.15
CA GLY A 412 -19.34 12.60 -32.55
C GLY A 412 -18.42 11.66 -33.34
N LYS A 413 -17.49 10.97 -32.66
CA LYS A 413 -16.55 9.99 -33.23
C LYS A 413 -17.21 8.60 -33.36
N TYR A 414 -18.24 8.50 -34.20
CA TYR A 414 -19.05 7.27 -34.33
C TYR A 414 -18.28 6.05 -34.85
N ASP A 415 -17.28 6.28 -35.70
CA ASP A 415 -16.34 5.27 -36.18
C ASP A 415 -15.54 4.64 -35.03
N VAL A 416 -15.02 5.47 -34.13
CA VAL A 416 -14.36 5.02 -32.90
C VAL A 416 -15.34 4.25 -32.01
N ALA A 417 -16.56 4.77 -31.84
CA ALA A 417 -17.58 4.10 -31.03
C ALA A 417 -17.97 2.71 -31.58
N LEU A 418 -18.11 2.57 -32.90
CA LEU A 418 -18.37 1.28 -33.55
C LEU A 418 -17.18 0.33 -33.41
N TYR A 419 -15.95 0.82 -33.59
CA TYR A 419 -14.73 0.03 -33.43
C TYR A 419 -14.61 -0.53 -32.01
N TYR A 420 -14.77 0.30 -30.97
CA TYR A 420 -14.69 -0.16 -29.58
C TYR A 420 -15.90 -1.00 -29.14
N THR A 421 -17.05 -0.85 -29.81
CA THR A 421 -18.17 -1.81 -29.67
C THR A 421 -17.80 -3.19 -30.23
N ASP A 422 -17.19 -3.25 -31.42
CA ASP A 422 -16.71 -4.50 -32.01
C ASP A 422 -15.66 -5.14 -31.10
N LYS A 423 -14.68 -4.37 -30.63
CA LYS A 423 -13.64 -4.83 -29.70
C LYS A 423 -14.21 -5.38 -28.39
N LEU A 424 -15.16 -4.70 -27.77
CA LEU A 424 -15.85 -5.21 -26.58
C LEU A 424 -16.50 -6.57 -26.82
N LEU A 425 -17.07 -6.81 -28.01
CA LEU A 425 -17.69 -8.11 -28.31
C LEU A 425 -16.63 -9.19 -28.62
N GLU A 426 -15.47 -8.82 -29.17
CA GLU A 426 -14.32 -9.72 -29.37
C GLU A 426 -13.80 -10.31 -28.04
N THR A 427 -13.90 -9.58 -26.93
CA THR A 427 -13.52 -10.08 -25.58
C THR A 427 -14.44 -11.20 -25.09
N GLY A 428 -15.59 -11.40 -25.73
CA GLY A 428 -16.62 -12.35 -25.33
C GLY A 428 -17.70 -11.75 -24.42
N PHE A 429 -17.82 -10.41 -24.35
CA PHE A 429 -18.88 -9.72 -23.62
C PHE A 429 -20.30 -10.15 -24.08
N LYS A 430 -21.15 -10.58 -23.14
CA LYS A 430 -22.49 -11.14 -23.45
C LYS A 430 -23.67 -10.30 -22.98
N ASP A 431 -23.46 -9.30 -22.14
CA ASP A 431 -24.53 -8.49 -21.56
C ASP A 431 -24.99 -7.37 -22.53
N ILE A 432 -25.63 -7.79 -23.63
CA ILE A 432 -26.06 -6.87 -24.69
C ILE A 432 -27.14 -5.91 -24.21
N ASP A 433 -27.94 -6.29 -23.20
CA ASP A 433 -28.92 -5.39 -22.62
C ASP A 433 -28.22 -4.25 -21.86
N ARG A 434 -27.12 -4.51 -21.14
CA ARG A 434 -26.28 -3.44 -20.57
C ARG A 434 -25.69 -2.54 -21.65
N LEU A 435 -25.12 -3.10 -22.71
CA LEU A 435 -24.57 -2.29 -23.82
C LEU A 435 -25.64 -1.37 -24.43
N ARG A 436 -26.80 -1.91 -24.81
CA ARG A 436 -27.88 -1.15 -25.47
C ARG A 436 -28.48 -0.05 -24.62
N ASN A 437 -28.50 -0.25 -23.31
CA ASN A 437 -29.09 0.68 -22.35
C ASN A 437 -28.02 1.54 -21.67
N TYR A 438 -26.77 1.47 -22.11
CA TYR A 438 -25.71 2.30 -21.55
C TYR A 438 -26.04 3.79 -21.79
N PRO A 439 -26.03 4.65 -20.76
CA PRO A 439 -26.35 6.05 -20.93
C PRO A 439 -25.44 6.72 -21.96
N GLY A 440 -26.01 7.61 -22.79
CA GLY A 440 -25.26 8.42 -23.76
C GLY A 440 -25.03 7.79 -25.14
N ILE A 441 -25.35 6.51 -25.38
CA ILE A 441 -25.10 5.86 -26.68
C ILE A 441 -26.30 5.83 -27.65
N THR A 442 -27.38 6.57 -27.36
CA THR A 442 -28.63 6.49 -28.14
C THR A 442 -28.43 6.78 -29.63
N LEU A 443 -27.58 7.76 -29.95
CA LEU A 443 -27.28 8.14 -31.33
C LEU A 443 -26.49 7.06 -32.10
N LEU A 444 -25.66 6.27 -31.41
CA LEU A 444 -24.99 5.12 -32.01
C LEU A 444 -25.97 3.97 -32.25
N ARG A 445 -26.85 3.69 -31.29
CA ARG A 445 -27.78 2.56 -31.35
C ARG A 445 -28.71 2.60 -32.56
N ILE A 446 -29.09 3.80 -33.01
CA ILE A 446 -29.98 3.98 -34.17
C ILE A 446 -29.23 3.87 -35.51
N GLN A 447 -27.89 3.78 -35.51
CA GLN A 447 -27.11 3.58 -36.73
C GLN A 447 -27.22 2.12 -37.20
N PRO A 448 -27.48 1.87 -38.49
CA PRO A 448 -27.49 0.51 -39.05
C PRO A 448 -26.21 -0.28 -38.74
N GLU A 449 -25.07 0.40 -38.77
CA GLU A 449 -23.74 -0.17 -38.55
C GLU A 449 -23.60 -0.77 -37.14
N PHE A 450 -24.28 -0.20 -36.14
CA PHE A 450 -24.31 -0.78 -34.79
C PHE A 450 -25.05 -2.13 -34.79
N GLY A 451 -26.12 -2.24 -35.57
CA GLY A 451 -26.82 -3.50 -35.81
C GLY A 451 -25.93 -4.54 -36.50
N ASP A 452 -25.14 -4.12 -37.49
CA ASP A 452 -24.22 -4.99 -38.22
C ASP A 452 -23.11 -5.54 -37.33
N VAL A 453 -22.54 -4.70 -36.45
CA VAL A 453 -21.57 -5.14 -35.44
C VAL A 453 -22.19 -6.19 -34.52
N LEU A 454 -23.41 -5.98 -34.01
CA LEU A 454 -24.08 -6.97 -33.16
C LEU A 454 -24.36 -8.29 -33.89
N LEU A 455 -24.72 -8.23 -35.18
CA LEU A 455 -24.98 -9.41 -36.01
C LEU A 455 -23.72 -10.27 -36.22
N LYS A 456 -22.53 -9.66 -36.35
CA LYS A 456 -21.24 -10.38 -36.46
C LYS A 456 -21.04 -11.38 -35.31
N TYR A 457 -21.58 -11.09 -34.12
CA TYR A 457 -21.49 -11.94 -32.93
C TYR A 457 -22.79 -12.69 -32.60
N GLY A 458 -23.75 -12.73 -33.54
CA GLY A 458 -24.99 -13.51 -33.40
C GLY A 458 -26.08 -12.83 -32.57
N PHE A 459 -25.94 -11.54 -32.26
CA PHE A 459 -26.97 -10.79 -31.54
C PHE A 459 -27.95 -10.13 -32.52
N LYS A 460 -29.24 -10.33 -32.30
CA LYS A 460 -30.30 -9.74 -33.16
C LYS A 460 -30.34 -8.22 -32.99
N PRO A 461 -30.29 -7.41 -34.06
CA PRO A 461 -30.55 -5.97 -33.98
C PRO A 461 -31.93 -5.70 -33.38
N ARG A 462 -32.03 -4.64 -32.59
CA ARG A 462 -33.32 -4.08 -32.15
C ARG A 462 -33.31 -2.63 -32.62
N PHE A 463 -34.06 -2.35 -33.68
CA PHE A 463 -34.25 -1.01 -34.22
C PHE A 463 -35.25 -0.24 -33.36
#